data_AF-A0A7S3ALA7-F1
#
_entry.id   AF-A0A7S3ALA7-F1
#
_cell.length_a   1.000
_cell.length_b   1.000
_cell.length_c   1.000
_cell.angle_alpha   90.00
_cell.angle_beta   90.00
_cell.angle_gamma   90.00
#
_symmetry.space_group_name_H-M   'P 1'
#
loop_
_entity.id
_entity.type
_entity.pdbx_description
1 polymer ?
#
loop_
_entity_poly.entity_id
_entity_poly.type
_entity_poly.pdbx_seq_one_letter_code
_entity_poly.pdbx_strand_id
1 'polypeptide(L)'
;MQEFKYGNATTGDLWAAWELASRQPIAEMMGLWTRQMGFPLLELTAATPTPGGGLTLQLKQGWFLADGSSVAADEEKTWAIPLFVACSGGAEGGEGTPHIGIMKDATHEVHTSGDGAWVKLNAQQYVPMRVKYPDSMFSGLAAAVRAKSISAADRIGLLSDQYQLCKAGKLDPTRLLELLAAFDQEDEPTVLSQLLTSLSGLHSLFAASAELQVAFDGFARGLVAPIVDRLGWDPHEEDAHLTRKLRGEVIAALPSFCGSDAAVLSEARRRFDAFMADPSPDKAQGKAALPSEIASTVFKLAQAAGGEAEFEAMLSSYSLCTLNDDKKNSLLGIAAAPTPELRQRALEFAMSDAVKLQDFFYVALTMHRKDADGMEATWQFFQTRLPEYKSKLEKAGSSLMDACITGACAGFATADKAAEVRAFFAAPDNALPKNERKIAQTLESINNNCAFLSAFKGSHALAWLKERA
;
A
#
# COMPACT_ATOMS: atom_id res chain seq x y z
N MET A 1 4.78 -35.15 -0.17
CA MET A 1 6.24 -35.01 -0.39
C MET A 1 6.92 -36.34 -0.68
N GLN A 2 6.84 -37.36 0.17
CA GLN A 2 7.49 -38.66 -0.11
C GLN A 2 6.89 -39.39 -1.33
N GLU A 3 5.56 -39.35 -1.47
CA GLU A 3 4.82 -40.01 -2.56
C GLU A 3 5.19 -39.49 -3.97
N PHE A 4 5.46 -38.19 -4.11
CA PHE A 4 5.79 -37.54 -5.38
C PHE A 4 7.28 -37.18 -5.50
N LYS A 5 8.15 -37.83 -4.72
CA LYS A 5 9.58 -37.52 -4.67
C LYS A 5 10.23 -37.73 -6.04
N TYR A 6 10.97 -36.73 -6.52
CA TYR A 6 11.61 -36.71 -7.84
C TYR A 6 10.65 -36.81 -9.04
N GLY A 7 9.35 -36.59 -8.82
CA GLY A 7 8.32 -36.55 -9.86
C GLY A 7 7.60 -35.21 -9.90
N ASN A 8 6.42 -35.22 -10.51
CA ASN A 8 5.53 -34.07 -10.61
C ASN A 8 4.24 -34.35 -9.83
N ALA A 9 3.55 -33.29 -9.40
CA ALA A 9 2.25 -33.36 -8.75
C ALA A 9 1.31 -32.31 -9.35
N THR A 10 0.02 -32.57 -9.28
CA THR A 10 -1.06 -31.65 -9.63
C THR A 10 -1.72 -31.08 -8.38
N THR A 11 -2.61 -30.10 -8.55
CA THR A 11 -3.42 -29.55 -7.45
C THR A 11 -4.25 -30.62 -6.75
N GLY A 12 -4.75 -31.63 -7.48
CA GLY A 12 -5.55 -32.72 -6.90
C GLY A 12 -4.72 -33.63 -5.99
N ASP A 13 -3.47 -33.90 -6.37
CA ASP A 13 -2.55 -34.75 -5.60
C ASP A 13 -2.23 -34.15 -4.23
N LEU A 14 -2.06 -32.82 -4.16
CA LEU A 14 -1.85 -32.12 -2.90
C LEU A 14 -3.04 -32.28 -1.95
N TRP A 15 -4.26 -32.09 -2.46
CA TRP A 15 -5.46 -32.17 -1.64
C TRP A 15 -5.78 -33.58 -1.17
N ALA A 16 -5.57 -34.59 -2.01
CA ALA A 16 -5.72 -35.99 -1.62
C ALA A 16 -4.78 -36.37 -0.45
N ALA A 17 -3.52 -35.92 -0.50
CA ALA A 17 -2.56 -36.15 0.57
C ALA A 17 -2.97 -35.49 1.89
N TRP A 18 -3.50 -34.26 1.85
CA TRP A 18 -3.99 -33.55 3.04
C TRP A 18 -5.27 -34.14 3.60
N GLU A 19 -6.20 -34.57 2.74
CA GLU A 19 -7.42 -35.27 3.13
C GLU A 19 -7.12 -36.58 3.83
N LEU A 20 -6.15 -37.37 3.33
CA LEU A 20 -5.69 -38.58 3.99
C LEU A 20 -5.10 -38.31 5.39
N ALA A 21 -4.31 -37.26 5.53
CA ALA A 21 -3.64 -36.92 6.79
C ALA A 21 -4.61 -36.32 7.83
N SER A 22 -5.51 -35.44 7.40
CA SER A 22 -6.45 -34.71 8.28
C SER A 22 -7.75 -35.47 8.55
N ARG A 23 -8.12 -36.42 7.67
CA ARG A 23 -9.43 -37.08 7.63
C ARG A 23 -10.60 -36.10 7.50
N GLN A 24 -10.35 -34.95 6.88
CA GLN A 24 -11.36 -33.93 6.58
C GLN A 24 -11.52 -33.79 5.06
N PRO A 25 -12.68 -33.32 4.56
CA PRO A 25 -12.94 -33.19 3.12
C PRO A 25 -12.18 -31.98 2.50
N ILE A 26 -10.85 -32.03 2.56
CA ILE A 26 -9.96 -30.95 2.13
C ILE A 26 -10.04 -30.73 0.62
N ALA A 27 -10.17 -31.80 -0.19
CA ALA A 27 -10.25 -31.64 -1.64
C ALA A 27 -11.52 -30.91 -2.08
N GLU A 28 -12.65 -31.18 -1.43
CA GLU A 28 -13.92 -30.46 -1.66
C GLU A 28 -13.77 -28.99 -1.27
N MET A 29 -13.29 -28.71 -0.05
CA MET A 29 -13.10 -27.36 0.47
C MET A 29 -12.17 -26.54 -0.43
N MET A 30 -10.98 -27.06 -0.72
CA MET A 30 -9.98 -26.35 -1.53
C MET A 30 -10.38 -26.25 -3.00
N GLY A 31 -11.23 -27.15 -3.49
CA GLY A 31 -11.85 -27.05 -4.81
C GLY A 31 -12.58 -25.71 -5.01
N LEU A 32 -13.30 -25.24 -3.99
CA LEU A 32 -14.01 -23.95 -3.98
C LEU A 32 -13.06 -22.73 -3.89
N TRP A 33 -11.80 -22.93 -3.51
CA TRP A 33 -10.80 -21.86 -3.45
C TRP A 33 -9.93 -21.78 -4.70
N THR A 34 -9.52 -22.92 -5.27
CA THR A 34 -8.49 -22.92 -6.32
C THR A 34 -9.03 -23.03 -7.74
N ARG A 35 -10.32 -23.34 -7.93
CA ARG A 35 -10.92 -23.52 -9.27
C ARG A 35 -11.68 -22.30 -9.78
N GLN A 36 -11.81 -21.27 -8.96
CA GLN A 36 -12.48 -20.03 -9.32
C GLN A 36 -11.60 -18.82 -9.04
N MET A 37 -11.71 -17.78 -9.87
CA MET A 37 -10.96 -16.55 -9.72
C MET A 37 -11.54 -15.68 -8.60
N GLY A 38 -10.65 -15.05 -7.81
CA GLY A 38 -11.00 -14.06 -6.81
C GLY A 38 -11.07 -14.60 -5.38
N PHE A 39 -11.61 -13.79 -4.47
CA PHE A 39 -11.77 -14.11 -3.06
C PHE A 39 -13.05 -13.49 -2.49
N PRO A 40 -13.58 -14.03 -1.36
CA PRO A 40 -14.86 -13.58 -0.85
C PRO A 40 -14.79 -12.25 -0.10
N LEU A 41 -15.87 -11.50 -0.19
CA LEU A 41 -16.34 -10.55 0.79
C LEU A 41 -17.29 -11.27 1.75
N LEU A 42 -16.99 -11.24 3.06
CA LEU A 42 -17.89 -11.66 4.12
C LEU A 42 -18.56 -10.42 4.73
N GLU A 43 -19.87 -10.30 4.58
CA GLU A 43 -20.66 -9.22 5.14
C GLU A 43 -21.39 -9.69 6.40
N LEU A 44 -21.19 -8.99 7.51
CA LEU A 44 -22.08 -9.08 8.67
C LEU A 44 -23.31 -8.20 8.40
N THR A 45 -24.44 -8.81 8.10
CA THR A 45 -25.66 -8.10 7.70
C THR A 45 -26.50 -7.67 8.88
N ALA A 46 -26.46 -8.43 9.98
CA ALA A 46 -27.12 -8.09 11.24
C ALA A 46 -26.38 -8.71 12.43
N ALA A 47 -26.38 -8.00 13.55
CA ALA A 47 -25.92 -8.51 14.84
C ALA A 47 -26.97 -8.17 15.90
N THR A 48 -27.52 -9.19 16.56
CA THR A 48 -28.58 -9.02 17.57
C THR A 48 -28.16 -9.62 18.91
N PRO A 49 -28.37 -8.92 20.05
CA PRO A 49 -28.07 -9.49 21.36
C PRO A 49 -28.84 -10.79 21.61
N THR A 50 -28.19 -11.77 22.21
CA THR A 50 -28.87 -13.00 22.64
C THR A 50 -29.35 -12.89 24.09
N PRO A 51 -30.45 -13.58 24.49
CA PRO A 51 -30.92 -13.59 25.88
C PRO A 51 -29.90 -14.13 26.90
N GLY A 52 -28.90 -14.90 26.45
CA GLY A 52 -27.86 -15.51 27.28
C GLY A 52 -26.52 -14.77 27.28
N GLY A 53 -26.44 -13.60 26.65
CA GLY A 53 -25.18 -12.87 26.41
C GLY A 53 -24.61 -13.13 25.01
N GLY A 54 -23.79 -12.20 24.51
CA GLY A 54 -23.22 -12.24 23.17
C GLY A 54 -24.20 -11.85 22.06
N LEU A 55 -23.87 -12.21 20.82
CA LEU A 55 -24.57 -11.78 19.61
C LEU A 55 -24.93 -12.97 18.71
N THR A 56 -26.11 -12.91 18.08
CA THR A 56 -26.42 -13.68 16.87
C THR A 56 -26.03 -12.85 15.66
N LEU A 57 -25.14 -13.40 14.83
CA LEU A 57 -24.56 -12.78 13.65
C LEU A 57 -25.15 -13.41 12.39
N GLN A 58 -25.71 -12.58 11.52
CA GLN A 58 -26.13 -12.98 10.18
C GLN A 58 -25.04 -12.64 9.18
N LEU A 59 -24.50 -13.67 8.53
CA LEU A 59 -23.40 -13.55 7.58
C LEU A 59 -23.89 -13.77 6.16
N LYS A 60 -23.34 -13.02 5.22
CA LYS A 60 -23.51 -13.21 3.78
C LYS A 60 -22.13 -13.21 3.12
N GLN A 61 -21.88 -14.16 2.23
CA GLN A 61 -20.68 -14.14 1.38
C GLN A 61 -21.01 -13.73 -0.04
N GLY A 62 -20.04 -13.15 -0.73
CA GLY A 62 -20.10 -12.85 -2.16
C GLY A 62 -18.72 -12.55 -2.71
N TRP A 63 -18.59 -12.38 -4.03
CA TRP A 63 -17.31 -12.06 -4.64
C TRP A 63 -16.89 -10.61 -4.35
N PHE A 64 -15.70 -10.40 -3.78
CA PHE A 64 -15.10 -9.07 -3.70
C PHE A 64 -14.45 -8.67 -5.03
N LEU A 65 -14.95 -7.58 -5.63
CA LEU A 65 -14.34 -6.92 -6.78
C LEU A 65 -13.81 -5.54 -6.34
N ALA A 66 -12.57 -5.24 -6.74
CA ALA A 66 -11.86 -4.04 -6.29
C ALA A 66 -12.44 -2.73 -6.85
N ASP A 67 -13.17 -2.80 -7.96
CA ASP A 67 -13.92 -1.69 -8.57
C ASP A 67 -15.33 -1.52 -7.96
N GLY A 68 -15.71 -2.39 -7.03
CA GLY A 68 -17.02 -2.37 -6.38
C GLY A 68 -18.16 -2.98 -7.19
N SER A 69 -17.92 -3.38 -8.44
CA SER A 69 -18.94 -3.90 -9.34
C SER A 69 -19.53 -5.23 -8.85
N SER A 70 -20.63 -5.64 -9.49
CA SER A 70 -21.28 -6.93 -9.31
C SER A 70 -21.46 -7.60 -10.66
N VAL A 71 -21.11 -8.87 -10.76
CA VAL A 71 -21.26 -9.66 -11.98
C VAL A 71 -22.37 -10.67 -11.74
N ALA A 72 -23.51 -10.50 -12.40
CA ALA A 72 -24.71 -11.32 -12.18
C ALA A 72 -24.45 -12.84 -12.35
N ALA A 73 -23.62 -13.22 -13.33
CA ALA A 73 -23.23 -14.62 -13.57
C ALA A 73 -22.39 -15.24 -12.43
N ASP A 74 -21.87 -14.42 -11.52
CA ASP A 74 -20.95 -14.80 -10.47
C ASP A 74 -21.52 -14.52 -9.06
N GLU A 75 -22.80 -14.12 -8.96
CA GLU A 75 -23.51 -13.96 -7.68
C GLU A 75 -23.70 -15.31 -6.96
N GLU A 76 -23.60 -16.41 -7.69
CA GLU A 76 -23.66 -17.78 -7.16
C GLU A 76 -22.31 -18.29 -6.64
N LYS A 77 -21.21 -17.54 -6.85
CA LYS A 77 -19.89 -17.94 -6.36
C LYS A 77 -19.89 -17.99 -4.84
N THR A 78 -19.60 -19.17 -4.32
CA THR A 78 -19.43 -19.43 -2.89
C THR A 78 -18.07 -20.07 -2.63
N TRP A 79 -17.55 -19.82 -1.45
CA TRP A 79 -16.33 -20.40 -0.92
C TRP A 79 -16.68 -21.18 0.35
N ALA A 80 -15.93 -22.25 0.63
CA ALA A 80 -15.97 -22.89 1.94
C ALA A 80 -15.08 -22.09 2.89
N ILE A 81 -15.69 -21.19 3.67
CA ILE A 81 -15.02 -20.23 4.55
C ILE A 81 -14.97 -20.78 5.99
N PRO A 82 -13.80 -21.13 6.52
CA PRO A 82 -13.65 -21.39 7.96
C PRO A 82 -13.85 -20.09 8.75
N LEU A 83 -14.76 -20.10 9.71
CA LEU A 83 -15.16 -18.92 10.46
C LEU A 83 -14.34 -18.80 11.74
N PHE A 84 -13.42 -17.83 11.77
CA PHE A 84 -12.66 -17.44 12.96
C PHE A 84 -13.26 -16.18 13.57
N VAL A 85 -13.64 -16.23 14.85
CA VAL A 85 -14.37 -15.14 15.52
C VAL A 85 -13.75 -14.83 16.87
N ALA A 86 -13.52 -13.55 17.13
CA ALA A 86 -13.17 -13.01 18.45
C ALA A 86 -14.20 -11.97 18.88
N CYS A 87 -14.47 -11.86 20.18
CA CYS A 87 -15.45 -10.90 20.70
C CYS A 87 -15.08 -10.40 22.11
N SER A 88 -15.56 -9.22 22.44
CA SER A 88 -15.39 -8.63 23.77
C SER A 88 -16.07 -9.46 24.86
N GLY A 89 -15.34 -9.73 25.95
CA GLY A 89 -15.83 -10.52 27.08
C GLY A 89 -16.16 -11.98 26.75
N GLY A 90 -15.77 -12.47 25.57
CA GLY A 90 -16.05 -13.82 25.08
C GLY A 90 -14.80 -14.53 24.60
N ALA A 91 -14.82 -15.07 23.38
CA ALA A 91 -13.65 -15.73 22.80
C ALA A 91 -12.52 -14.72 22.57
N GLU A 92 -11.42 -14.89 23.29
CA GLU A 92 -10.21 -14.11 23.08
C GLU A 92 -9.62 -14.44 21.71
N GLY A 93 -9.41 -13.42 20.88
CA GLY A 93 -8.71 -13.56 19.62
C GLY A 93 -7.21 -13.62 19.84
N GLY A 94 -6.54 -14.56 19.17
CA GLY A 94 -5.08 -14.72 19.27
C GLY A 94 -4.54 -15.83 18.38
N GLU A 95 -3.22 -15.98 18.32
CA GLU A 95 -2.61 -17.05 17.54
C GLU A 95 -3.13 -18.42 17.98
N GLY A 96 -3.56 -19.23 17.01
CA GLY A 96 -4.18 -20.54 17.27
C GLY A 96 -5.69 -20.49 17.58
N THR A 97 -6.35 -19.34 17.37
CA THR A 97 -7.82 -19.23 17.48
C THR A 97 -8.48 -20.34 16.63
N PRO A 98 -9.29 -21.23 17.21
CA PRO A 98 -9.99 -22.25 16.43
C PRO A 98 -11.11 -21.62 15.59
N HIS A 99 -11.42 -22.24 14.45
CA HIS A 99 -12.64 -21.89 13.74
C HIS A 99 -13.85 -22.49 14.47
N ILE A 100 -15.00 -21.83 14.36
CA ILE A 100 -16.26 -22.25 15.00
C ILE A 100 -17.23 -22.91 14.02
N GLY A 101 -16.85 -23.01 12.74
CA GLY A 101 -17.64 -23.63 11.69
C GLY A 101 -17.06 -23.35 10.30
N ILE A 102 -17.65 -23.96 9.27
CA ILE A 102 -17.34 -23.68 7.87
C ILE A 102 -18.63 -23.25 7.17
N MET A 103 -18.64 -22.03 6.66
CA MET A 103 -19.71 -21.50 5.83
C MET A 103 -19.49 -21.94 4.38
N LYS A 104 -20.42 -22.72 3.83
CA LYS A 104 -20.41 -23.11 2.40
C LYS A 104 -21.48 -22.39 1.59
N ASP A 105 -22.62 -22.12 2.21
CA ASP A 105 -23.75 -21.46 1.55
C ASP A 105 -23.56 -19.94 1.46
N ALA A 106 -24.40 -19.27 0.66
CA ALA A 106 -24.38 -17.82 0.50
C ALA A 106 -24.65 -17.06 1.80
N THR A 107 -25.40 -17.65 2.73
CA THR A 107 -25.75 -17.08 4.03
C THR A 107 -25.48 -18.06 5.17
N HIS A 108 -25.13 -17.56 6.34
CA HIS A 108 -24.86 -18.38 7.52
C HIS A 108 -25.16 -17.63 8.81
N GLU A 109 -25.61 -18.34 9.83
CA GLU A 109 -25.84 -17.79 11.17
C GLU A 109 -24.77 -18.28 12.14
N VAL A 110 -24.26 -17.38 12.97
CA VAL A 110 -23.25 -17.67 14.00
C VAL A 110 -23.67 -17.04 15.33
N HIS A 111 -23.44 -17.74 16.44
CA HIS A 111 -23.62 -17.17 17.77
C HIS A 111 -22.27 -16.93 18.44
N THR A 112 -22.11 -15.78 19.09
CA THR A 112 -20.95 -15.46 19.92
C THR A 112 -21.33 -15.43 21.39
N SER A 113 -20.33 -15.60 22.26
CA SER A 113 -20.44 -15.27 23.68
C SER A 113 -20.01 -13.82 23.94
N GLY A 114 -20.02 -13.39 25.20
CA GLY A 114 -19.46 -12.11 25.64
C GLY A 114 -20.47 -10.97 25.81
N ASP A 115 -19.98 -9.74 25.86
CA ASP A 115 -20.81 -8.55 26.12
C ASP A 115 -21.32 -7.86 24.84
N GLY A 116 -20.79 -8.25 23.66
CA GLY A 116 -21.21 -7.74 22.37
C GLY A 116 -20.71 -6.33 22.03
N ALA A 117 -19.81 -5.74 22.82
CA ALA A 117 -19.24 -4.41 22.55
C ALA A 117 -18.47 -4.36 21.21
N TRP A 118 -17.78 -5.44 20.84
CA TRP A 118 -17.22 -5.61 19.49
C TRP A 118 -17.15 -7.09 19.10
N VAL A 119 -17.16 -7.34 17.78
CA VAL A 119 -16.93 -8.67 17.20
C VAL A 119 -15.98 -8.55 16.02
N LYS A 120 -15.00 -9.45 15.96
CA LYS A 120 -14.02 -9.53 14.88
C LYS A 120 -14.15 -10.87 14.18
N LEU A 121 -14.70 -10.84 12.97
CA LEU A 121 -14.67 -11.96 12.02
C LEU A 121 -13.30 -12.02 11.32
N ASN A 122 -12.94 -13.20 10.84
CA ASN A 122 -11.58 -13.50 10.37
C ASN A 122 -10.52 -13.16 11.42
N ALA A 123 -10.75 -13.58 12.67
CA ALA A 123 -9.77 -13.39 13.74
C ALA A 123 -8.39 -13.93 13.30
N GLN A 124 -7.34 -13.17 13.54
CA GLN A 124 -5.95 -13.40 13.06
C GLN A 124 -5.72 -13.38 11.54
N GLN A 125 -6.73 -13.06 10.73
CA GLN A 125 -6.60 -12.95 9.27
C GLN A 125 -6.16 -14.26 8.56
N TYR A 126 -6.59 -15.41 9.08
CA TYR A 126 -6.23 -16.71 8.50
C TYR A 126 -6.85 -16.99 7.13
N VAL A 127 -8.00 -16.38 6.82
CA VAL A 127 -8.69 -16.59 5.54
C VAL A 127 -8.41 -15.41 4.61
N PRO A 128 -8.00 -15.65 3.35
CA PRO A 128 -7.84 -14.58 2.36
C PRO A 128 -9.22 -14.07 1.92
N MET A 129 -9.80 -13.20 2.72
CA MET A 129 -11.12 -12.59 2.51
C MET A 129 -11.16 -11.18 3.08
N ARG A 130 -12.17 -10.41 2.68
CA ARG A 130 -12.47 -9.10 3.26
C ARG A 130 -13.71 -9.20 4.13
N VAL A 131 -13.77 -8.44 5.22
CA VAL A 131 -14.94 -8.40 6.09
C VAL A 131 -15.56 -7.01 6.10
N LYS A 132 -16.86 -6.94 5.84
CA LYS A 132 -17.66 -5.71 5.97
C LYS A 132 -18.59 -5.81 7.18
N TYR A 133 -18.54 -4.79 8.03
CA TYR A 133 -19.36 -4.67 9.23
C TYR A 133 -20.46 -3.61 9.04
N PRO A 134 -21.63 -3.77 9.68
CA PRO A 134 -22.68 -2.76 9.66
C PRO A 134 -22.22 -1.53 10.46
N ASP A 135 -22.79 -0.36 10.15
CA ASP A 135 -22.40 0.91 10.78
C ASP A 135 -22.56 0.88 12.31
N SER A 136 -23.57 0.15 12.82
CA SER A 136 -23.83 0.00 14.26
C SER A 136 -22.66 -0.62 15.04
N MET A 137 -21.78 -1.39 14.38
CA MET A 137 -20.63 -2.05 15.02
C MET A 137 -19.33 -1.23 14.91
N PHE A 138 -19.33 -0.17 14.10
CA PHE A 138 -18.10 0.53 13.76
C PHE A 138 -17.45 1.23 14.95
N SER A 139 -18.24 1.94 15.75
CA SER A 139 -17.75 2.67 16.93
C SER A 139 -17.11 1.74 17.96
N GLY A 140 -17.71 0.56 18.18
CA GLY A 140 -17.16 -0.48 19.05
C GLY A 140 -15.82 -1.01 18.55
N LEU A 141 -15.71 -1.29 17.25
CA LEU A 141 -14.46 -1.71 16.62
C LEU A 141 -13.37 -0.64 16.69
N ALA A 142 -13.69 0.63 16.42
CA ALA A 142 -12.74 1.73 16.49
C ALA A 142 -12.25 1.96 17.94
N ALA A 143 -13.15 1.87 18.93
CA ALA A 143 -12.79 1.94 20.34
C ALA A 143 -11.86 0.79 20.74
N ALA A 144 -12.13 -0.43 20.27
CA ALA A 144 -11.33 -1.62 20.52
C ALA A 144 -9.93 -1.55 19.88
N VAL A 145 -9.80 -0.91 18.71
CA VAL A 145 -8.51 -0.57 18.09
C VAL A 145 -7.72 0.37 18.99
N ARG A 146 -8.31 1.49 19.41
CA ARG A 146 -7.65 2.48 20.28
C ARG A 146 -7.25 1.90 21.63
N ALA A 147 -8.11 1.06 22.22
CA ALA A 147 -7.85 0.36 23.47
C ALA A 147 -6.88 -0.83 23.32
N LYS A 148 -6.47 -1.17 22.09
CA LYS A 148 -5.64 -2.34 21.75
C LYS A 148 -6.23 -3.67 22.28
N SER A 149 -7.54 -3.76 22.44
CA SER A 149 -8.23 -4.98 22.90
C SER A 149 -8.45 -6.01 21.80
N ILE A 150 -8.13 -5.66 20.55
CA ILE A 150 -8.10 -6.55 19.39
C ILE A 150 -6.63 -6.81 19.03
N SER A 151 -6.29 -8.02 18.60
CA SER A 151 -4.91 -8.40 18.26
C SER A 151 -4.27 -7.53 17.15
N ALA A 152 -2.93 -7.46 17.09
CA ALA A 152 -2.21 -6.71 16.06
C ALA A 152 -2.59 -7.14 14.63
N ALA A 153 -2.64 -8.45 14.37
CA ALA A 153 -3.06 -9.01 13.09
C ALA A 153 -4.47 -8.57 12.69
N ASP A 154 -5.39 -8.50 13.67
CA ASP A 154 -6.76 -8.09 13.44
C ASP A 154 -6.91 -6.57 13.25
N ARG A 155 -6.08 -5.75 13.91
CA ARG A 155 -6.03 -4.29 13.67
C ARG A 155 -5.52 -3.98 12.26
N ILE A 156 -4.48 -4.69 11.81
CA ILE A 156 -3.98 -4.65 10.42
C ILE A 156 -5.08 -5.04 9.43
N GLY A 157 -5.73 -6.19 9.69
CA GLY A 157 -6.82 -6.70 8.86
C GLY A 157 -7.97 -5.72 8.73
N LEU A 158 -8.44 -5.18 9.86
CA LEU A 158 -9.54 -4.21 9.89
C LEU A 158 -9.20 -2.94 9.10
N LEU A 159 -7.99 -2.39 9.26
CA LEU A 159 -7.57 -1.21 8.51
C LEU A 159 -7.45 -1.51 7.01
N SER A 160 -6.90 -2.67 6.65
CA SER A 160 -6.79 -3.13 5.26
C SER A 160 -8.17 -3.31 4.62
N ASP A 161 -9.11 -3.92 5.33
CA ASP A 161 -10.48 -4.15 4.87
C ASP A 161 -11.24 -2.84 4.69
N GLN A 162 -11.21 -1.95 5.67
CA GLN A 162 -11.87 -0.64 5.56
C GLN A 162 -11.31 0.16 4.38
N TYR A 163 -9.98 0.16 4.18
CA TYR A 163 -9.37 0.85 3.04
C TYR A 163 -9.90 0.31 1.71
N GLN A 164 -9.88 -1.01 1.51
CA GLN A 164 -10.30 -1.62 0.25
C GLN A 164 -11.81 -1.53 0.02
N LEU A 165 -12.62 -1.61 1.08
CA LEU A 165 -14.07 -1.46 0.99
C LEU A 165 -14.49 -0.04 0.65
N CYS A 166 -13.82 0.98 1.22
CA CYS A 166 -14.05 2.37 0.82
C CYS A 166 -13.60 2.61 -0.62
N LYS A 167 -12.43 2.07 -1.01
CA LYS A 167 -11.94 2.16 -2.39
C LYS A 167 -12.88 1.51 -3.41
N ALA A 168 -13.50 0.39 -3.05
CA ALA A 168 -14.51 -0.29 -3.84
C ALA A 168 -15.91 0.35 -3.72
N GLY A 169 -16.05 1.52 -3.09
CA GLY A 169 -17.34 2.21 -2.93
C GLY A 169 -18.38 1.46 -2.08
N LYS A 170 -17.96 0.45 -1.30
CA LYS A 170 -18.85 -0.37 -0.45
C LYS A 170 -19.05 0.22 0.95
N LEU A 171 -18.27 1.24 1.33
CA LEU A 171 -18.33 1.94 2.60
C LEU A 171 -18.08 3.45 2.41
N ASP A 172 -18.65 4.25 3.31
CA ASP A 172 -18.37 5.69 3.36
C ASP A 172 -16.90 5.94 3.76
N PRO A 173 -16.14 6.73 3.00
CA PRO A 173 -14.72 6.94 3.23
C PRO A 173 -14.42 7.79 4.49
N THR A 174 -15.39 8.50 5.06
CA THR A 174 -15.26 9.18 6.37
C THR A 174 -14.95 8.15 7.47
N ARG A 175 -15.55 6.94 7.38
CA ARG A 175 -15.27 5.84 8.33
C ARG A 175 -13.81 5.40 8.31
N LEU A 176 -13.14 5.47 7.15
CA LEU A 176 -11.72 5.15 7.06
C LEU A 176 -10.89 6.17 7.86
N LEU A 177 -11.22 7.46 7.76
CA LEU A 177 -10.53 8.52 8.50
C LEU A 177 -10.76 8.40 10.01
N GLU A 178 -11.99 8.10 10.43
CA GLU A 178 -12.34 7.84 11.83
C GLU A 178 -11.57 6.65 12.39
N LEU A 179 -11.41 5.58 11.59
CA LEU A 179 -10.61 4.43 11.99
C LEU A 179 -9.13 4.78 12.08
N LEU A 180 -8.57 5.52 11.11
CA LEU A 180 -7.17 5.97 11.14
C LEU A 180 -6.89 6.78 12.42
N ALA A 181 -7.82 7.63 12.85
CA ALA A 181 -7.69 8.39 14.09
C ALA A 181 -7.67 7.52 15.35
N ALA A 182 -8.20 6.29 15.29
CA ALA A 182 -8.17 5.35 16.41
C ALA A 182 -6.78 4.72 16.66
N PHE A 183 -5.83 4.90 15.73
CA PHE A 183 -4.46 4.43 15.87
C PHE A 183 -3.52 5.44 16.55
N ASP A 184 -4.05 6.51 17.15
CA ASP A 184 -3.27 7.57 17.79
C ASP A 184 -2.38 7.09 18.95
N GLN A 185 -2.73 5.95 19.56
CA GLN A 185 -1.96 5.32 20.63
C GLN A 185 -1.20 4.06 20.19
N GLU A 186 -1.12 3.75 18.89
CA GLU A 186 -0.50 2.52 18.39
C GLU A 186 1.03 2.53 18.55
N ASP A 187 1.59 1.38 18.95
CA ASP A 187 3.03 1.19 19.16
C ASP A 187 3.58 -0.10 18.53
N GLU A 188 2.72 -1.02 18.09
CA GLU A 188 3.12 -2.29 17.49
C GLU A 188 3.69 -2.05 16.08
N PRO A 189 4.95 -2.47 15.81
CA PRO A 189 5.62 -2.13 14.56
C PRO A 189 4.89 -2.52 13.28
N THR A 190 4.31 -3.73 13.22
CA THR A 190 3.62 -4.19 12.01
C THR A 190 2.30 -3.48 11.75
N VAL A 191 1.58 -3.07 12.80
CA VAL A 191 0.38 -2.24 12.69
C VAL A 191 0.74 -0.83 12.21
N LEU A 192 1.82 -0.25 12.74
CA LEU A 192 2.32 1.06 12.30
C LEU A 192 2.77 1.03 10.83
N SER A 193 3.42 -0.05 10.38
CA SER A 193 3.74 -0.25 8.95
C SER A 193 2.47 -0.23 8.07
N GLN A 194 1.40 -0.89 8.49
CA GLN A 194 0.11 -0.87 7.78
C GLN A 194 -0.54 0.51 7.83
N LEU A 195 -0.46 1.22 8.96
CA LEU A 195 -0.93 2.60 9.10
C LEU A 195 -0.24 3.51 8.08
N LEU A 196 1.10 3.50 8.03
CA LEU A 196 1.89 4.28 7.08
C LEU A 196 1.55 3.95 5.63
N THR A 197 1.32 2.67 5.32
CA THR A 197 0.90 2.22 3.99
C THR A 197 -0.44 2.83 3.59
N SER A 198 -1.43 2.80 4.49
CA SER A 198 -2.76 3.39 4.25
C SER A 198 -2.68 4.92 4.11
N LEU A 199 -1.92 5.59 4.99
CA LEU A 199 -1.72 7.04 4.92
C LEU A 199 -1.06 7.46 3.60
N SER A 200 0.00 6.77 3.19
CA SER A 200 0.72 7.05 1.94
C SER A 200 -0.15 6.80 0.69
N GLY A 201 -1.03 5.79 0.74
CA GLY A 201 -2.00 5.52 -0.30
C GLY A 201 -3.02 6.67 -0.45
N LEU A 202 -3.54 7.20 0.66
CA LEU A 202 -4.45 8.34 0.65
C LEU A 202 -3.77 9.64 0.22
N HIS A 203 -2.56 9.91 0.72
CA HIS A 203 -1.75 11.05 0.28
C HIS A 203 -1.55 11.01 -1.25
N SER A 204 -1.23 9.84 -1.81
CA SER A 204 -1.07 9.70 -3.26
C SER A 204 -2.39 9.96 -4.02
N LEU A 205 -3.52 9.52 -3.47
CA LEU A 205 -4.85 9.77 -4.05
C LEU A 205 -5.23 11.25 -4.02
N PHE A 206 -4.95 11.93 -2.91
CA PHE A 206 -5.32 13.33 -2.68
C PHE A 206 -4.45 14.34 -3.42
N ALA A 207 -3.33 13.91 -4.02
CA ALA A 207 -2.53 14.74 -4.93
C ALA A 207 -3.37 15.34 -6.08
N ALA A 208 -4.48 14.69 -6.48
CA ALA A 208 -5.44 15.19 -7.48
C ALA A 208 -6.48 16.18 -6.91
N SER A 209 -6.35 16.63 -5.66
CA SER A 209 -7.29 17.52 -4.99
C SER A 209 -6.59 18.33 -3.87
N ALA A 210 -6.08 19.51 -4.22
CA ALA A 210 -5.33 20.38 -3.31
C ALA A 210 -6.01 20.61 -1.94
N GLU A 211 -7.35 20.77 -1.93
CA GLU A 211 -8.10 20.99 -0.69
C GLU A 211 -8.09 19.76 0.25
N LEU A 212 -8.24 18.55 -0.31
CA LEU A 212 -8.16 17.30 0.46
C LEU A 212 -6.72 17.04 0.89
N GLN A 213 -5.76 17.32 0.00
CA GLN A 213 -4.34 17.17 0.27
C GLN A 213 -3.94 17.96 1.53
N VAL A 214 -4.20 19.27 1.54
CA VAL A 214 -3.81 20.14 2.66
C VAL A 214 -4.47 19.71 3.98
N ALA A 215 -5.77 19.40 3.95
CA ALA A 215 -6.50 18.98 5.15
C ALA A 215 -6.01 17.60 5.66
N PHE A 216 -5.68 16.69 4.76
CA PHE A 216 -5.17 15.37 5.10
C PHE A 216 -3.74 15.41 5.63
N ASP A 217 -2.86 16.25 5.07
CA ASP A 217 -1.47 16.35 5.50
C ASP A 217 -1.36 16.78 6.97
N GLY A 218 -2.20 17.72 7.42
CA GLY A 218 -2.29 18.13 8.83
C GLY A 218 -2.71 16.97 9.74
N PHE A 219 -3.78 16.27 9.39
CA PHE A 219 -4.26 15.09 10.11
C PHE A 219 -3.22 13.97 10.17
N ALA A 220 -2.63 13.60 9.03
CA ALA A 220 -1.66 12.52 8.93
C ALA A 220 -0.36 12.85 9.69
N ARG A 221 0.08 14.11 9.68
CA ARG A 221 1.20 14.58 10.51
C ARG A 221 0.97 14.33 11.99
N GLY A 222 -0.25 14.54 12.50
CA GLY A 222 -0.61 14.26 13.89
C GLY A 222 -0.43 12.80 14.30
N LEU A 223 -0.52 11.86 13.35
CA LEU A 223 -0.27 10.43 13.59
C LEU A 223 1.20 10.04 13.37
N VAL A 224 1.88 10.67 12.41
CA VAL A 224 3.25 10.29 12.01
C VAL A 224 4.32 10.93 12.89
N ALA A 225 4.19 12.21 13.24
CA ALA A 225 5.22 12.94 13.99
C ALA A 225 5.56 12.30 15.36
N PRO A 226 4.58 11.85 16.17
CA PRO A 226 4.90 11.16 17.43
C PRO A 226 5.70 9.87 17.24
N ILE A 227 5.52 9.17 16.10
CA ILE A 227 6.29 7.96 15.77
C ILE A 227 7.73 8.34 15.41
N VAL A 228 7.93 9.43 14.66
CA VAL A 228 9.25 9.96 14.31
C VAL A 228 10.01 10.35 15.59
N ASP A 229 9.37 11.11 16.48
CA ASP A 229 9.97 11.56 17.73
C ASP A 229 10.38 10.40 18.63
N ARG A 230 9.59 9.33 18.66
CA ARG A 230 9.86 8.12 19.43
C ARG A 230 11.00 7.27 18.86
N LEU A 231 11.07 7.10 17.53
CA LEU A 231 12.04 6.20 16.91
C LEU A 231 13.38 6.86 16.58
N GLY A 232 13.37 8.17 16.34
CA GLY A 232 14.54 8.93 15.89
C GLY A 232 15.10 8.48 14.54
N TRP A 233 16.20 9.10 14.14
CA TRP A 233 16.91 8.77 12.89
C TRP A 233 17.92 7.64 13.05
N ASP A 234 18.45 7.44 14.26
CA ASP A 234 19.52 6.50 14.55
C ASP A 234 18.98 5.24 15.25
N PRO A 235 19.54 4.06 14.96
CA PRO A 235 19.17 2.84 15.66
C PRO A 235 19.63 2.88 17.12
N HIS A 236 18.82 2.32 18.01
CA HIS A 236 19.18 2.07 19.40
C HIS A 236 19.63 0.60 19.58
N GLU A 237 20.52 0.34 20.54
CA GLU A 237 21.04 -1.02 20.81
C GLU A 237 19.92 -2.01 21.17
N GLU A 238 18.87 -1.52 21.84
CA GLU A 238 17.71 -2.31 22.27
C GLU A 238 16.65 -2.51 21.18
N ASP A 239 16.84 -1.95 19.97
CA ASP A 239 15.87 -2.09 18.91
C ASP A 239 15.67 -3.56 18.51
N ALA A 240 14.42 -4.01 18.49
CA ALA A 240 14.06 -5.24 17.81
C ALA A 240 14.22 -5.08 16.28
N HIS A 241 14.29 -6.21 15.56
CA HIS A 241 14.40 -6.20 14.09
C HIS A 241 13.24 -5.41 13.42
N LEU A 242 12.01 -5.61 13.90
CA LEU A 242 10.84 -4.91 13.37
C LEU A 242 10.84 -3.41 13.67
N THR A 243 11.39 -2.99 14.81
CA THR A 243 11.57 -1.57 15.13
C THR A 243 12.55 -0.89 14.17
N ARG A 244 13.67 -1.56 13.84
CA ARG A 244 14.62 -1.05 12.82
C ARG A 244 13.97 -0.92 11.45
N LYS A 245 13.18 -1.92 11.04
CA LYS A 245 12.43 -1.87 9.79
C LYS A 245 11.43 -0.71 9.77
N LEU A 246 10.62 -0.58 10.83
CA LEU A 246 9.66 0.51 10.97
C LEU A 246 10.34 1.89 10.90
N ARG A 247 11.51 2.06 11.53
CA ARG A 247 12.26 3.33 11.45
C ARG A 247 12.54 3.74 10.01
N GLY A 248 12.98 2.81 9.17
CA GLY A 248 13.19 3.06 7.74
C GLY A 248 11.89 3.49 7.03
N GLU A 249 10.77 2.84 7.34
CA GLU A 249 9.45 3.17 6.76
C GLU A 249 8.92 4.53 7.21
N VAL A 250 9.06 4.86 8.49
CA VAL A 250 8.67 6.16 9.06
C VAL A 250 9.51 7.29 8.46
N ILE A 251 10.83 7.08 8.35
CA ILE A 251 11.72 8.05 7.71
C ILE A 251 11.35 8.21 6.23
N ALA A 252 11.04 7.12 5.52
CA ALA A 252 10.56 7.17 4.14
C ALA A 252 9.23 7.93 3.96
N ALA A 253 8.42 8.06 5.01
CA ALA A 253 7.17 8.82 5.01
C ALA A 253 7.37 10.32 5.33
N LEU A 254 8.54 10.73 5.85
CA LEU A 254 8.83 12.13 6.18
C LEU A 254 8.61 13.10 5.02
N PRO A 255 9.04 12.84 3.76
CA PRO A 255 8.81 13.77 2.67
C PRO A 255 7.33 14.13 2.46
N SER A 256 6.42 13.17 2.66
CA SER A 256 4.98 13.36 2.49
C SER A 256 4.37 14.16 3.63
N PHE A 257 4.71 13.84 4.89
CA PHE A 257 3.94 14.36 6.04
C PHE A 257 4.69 15.42 6.86
N CYS A 258 6.02 15.41 6.80
CA CYS A 258 6.91 16.27 7.59
C CYS A 258 7.98 16.96 6.72
N GLY A 259 7.85 16.95 5.38
CA GLY A 259 8.86 17.46 4.46
C GLY A 259 9.07 18.98 4.52
N SER A 260 8.14 19.72 5.13
CA SER A 260 8.26 21.15 5.40
C SER A 260 8.81 21.48 6.79
N ASP A 261 9.09 20.49 7.63
CA ASP A 261 9.66 20.69 8.96
C ASP A 261 11.16 21.03 8.86
N ALA A 262 11.54 22.19 9.41
CA ALA A 262 12.92 22.68 9.38
C ALA A 262 13.91 21.73 10.06
N ALA A 263 13.51 21.02 11.13
CA ALA A 263 14.38 20.07 11.82
C ALA A 263 14.64 18.83 10.97
N VAL A 264 13.60 18.32 10.29
CA VAL A 264 13.71 17.19 9.35
C VAL A 264 14.63 17.55 8.18
N LEU A 265 14.45 18.72 7.59
CA LEU A 265 15.27 19.18 6.47
C LEU A 265 16.72 19.42 6.89
N SER A 266 16.96 20.04 8.05
CA SER A 266 18.30 20.27 8.58
C SER A 266 19.03 18.96 8.86
N GLU A 267 18.35 17.96 9.43
CA GLU A 267 18.96 16.67 9.74
C GLU A 267 19.26 15.86 8.47
N ALA A 268 18.34 15.87 7.50
CA ALA A 268 18.59 15.27 6.19
C ALA A 268 19.79 15.92 5.49
N ARG A 269 19.87 17.26 5.53
CA ARG A 269 21.01 18.00 4.96
C ARG A 269 22.32 17.63 5.63
N ARG A 270 22.36 17.61 6.96
CA ARG A 270 23.56 17.22 7.73
C ARG A 270 24.06 15.83 7.34
N ARG A 271 23.14 14.86 7.20
CA ARG A 271 23.47 13.48 6.80
C ARG A 271 23.92 13.39 5.33
N PHE A 272 23.28 14.13 4.44
CA PHE A 272 23.66 14.21 3.04
C PHE A 272 25.07 14.80 2.88
N ASP A 273 25.36 15.93 3.52
CA ASP A 273 26.68 16.57 3.47
C ASP A 273 27.78 15.66 4.04
N ALA A 274 27.49 14.94 5.14
CA ALA A 274 28.41 13.97 5.71
C ALA A 274 28.70 12.81 4.74
N PHE A 275 27.68 12.30 4.05
CA PHE A 275 27.86 11.28 3.00
C PHE A 275 28.67 11.82 1.81
N MET A 276 28.41 13.05 1.37
CA MET A 276 29.14 13.64 0.23
C MET A 276 30.60 13.93 0.56
N ALA A 277 30.94 14.21 1.82
CA ALA A 277 32.31 14.42 2.28
C ALA A 277 33.13 13.12 2.35
N ASP A 278 32.49 12.00 2.68
CA ASP A 278 33.10 10.67 2.68
C ASP A 278 32.12 9.63 2.11
N PRO A 279 32.03 9.51 0.76
CA PRO A 279 31.19 8.52 0.11
C PRO A 279 31.82 7.11 0.20
N SER A 280 32.98 6.95 0.86
CA SER A 280 33.68 5.68 0.93
C SER A 280 32.96 4.70 1.85
N PRO A 281 32.64 3.49 1.37
CA PRO A 281 32.10 2.44 2.20
C PRO A 281 33.28 1.73 2.87
N ASP A 282 33.98 2.35 3.82
CA ASP A 282 34.85 1.57 4.72
C ASP A 282 33.98 0.81 5.73
N LYS A 283 33.18 -0.13 5.19
CA LYS A 283 32.35 -1.08 5.93
C LYS A 283 33.20 -1.95 6.86
N ALA A 284 34.54 -1.95 6.70
CA ALA A 284 35.47 -2.66 7.57
C ALA A 284 35.46 -2.14 9.03
N GLN A 285 34.92 -0.94 9.29
CA GLN A 285 34.77 -0.40 10.65
C GLN A 285 33.30 -0.33 11.13
N GLY A 286 32.34 -0.87 10.37
CA GLY A 286 30.94 -0.97 10.80
C GLY A 286 30.16 0.35 10.90
N LYS A 287 30.72 1.49 10.47
CA LYS A 287 30.03 2.78 10.40
C LYS A 287 29.83 3.20 8.95
N ALA A 288 28.71 2.83 8.34
CA ALA A 288 28.29 3.53 7.13
C ALA A 288 27.99 4.99 7.50
N ALA A 289 28.51 5.97 6.75
CA ALA A 289 28.20 7.38 6.95
C ALA A 289 26.68 7.65 6.88
N LEU A 290 25.95 6.80 6.16
CA LEU A 290 24.50 6.82 6.02
C LEU A 290 23.95 5.39 5.89
N PRO A 291 23.10 4.90 6.82
CA PRO A 291 22.46 3.59 6.72
C PRO A 291 21.59 3.45 5.46
N SER A 292 21.64 2.28 4.83
CA SER A 292 20.97 2.04 3.55
C SER A 292 19.45 2.18 3.60
N GLU A 293 18.85 1.91 4.76
CA GLU A 293 17.41 1.99 5.00
C GLU A 293 16.88 3.43 4.89
N ILE A 294 17.73 4.42 5.18
CA ILE A 294 17.34 5.84 5.21
C ILE A 294 18.00 6.66 4.10
N ALA A 295 19.01 6.10 3.43
CA ALA A 295 19.83 6.82 2.46
C ALA A 295 19.01 7.48 1.35
N SER A 296 18.10 6.72 0.71
CA SER A 296 17.29 7.25 -0.38
C SER A 296 16.40 8.42 0.06
N THR A 297 15.91 8.42 1.31
CA THR A 297 15.10 9.50 1.86
C THR A 297 15.94 10.73 2.14
N VAL A 298 17.12 10.56 2.72
CA VAL A 298 18.07 11.67 2.96
C VAL A 298 18.41 12.38 1.66
N PHE A 299 18.70 11.64 0.60
CA PHE A 299 18.95 12.22 -0.73
C PHE A 299 17.73 12.99 -1.26
N LYS A 300 16.52 12.41 -1.18
CA LYS A 300 15.30 13.08 -1.64
C LYS A 300 15.02 14.37 -0.87
N LEU A 301 15.15 14.37 0.45
CA LEU A 301 14.92 15.54 1.30
C LEU A 301 15.97 16.62 1.05
N ALA A 302 17.25 16.24 0.90
CA ALA A 302 18.31 17.18 0.55
C ALA A 302 18.06 17.85 -0.82
N GLN A 303 17.65 17.08 -1.84
CA GLN A 303 17.31 17.64 -3.15
C GLN A 303 16.07 18.53 -3.10
N ALA A 304 15.04 18.16 -2.33
CA ALA A 304 13.79 18.91 -2.24
C ALA A 304 13.96 20.25 -1.51
N ALA A 305 14.83 20.32 -0.49
CA ALA A 305 15.15 21.55 0.22
C ALA A 305 16.23 22.39 -0.47
N GLY A 306 17.10 21.74 -1.24
CA GLY A 306 18.15 22.37 -2.02
C GLY A 306 17.70 22.74 -3.43
N GLY A 307 18.62 22.62 -4.38
CA GLY A 307 18.36 22.90 -5.79
C GLY A 307 19.51 22.43 -6.66
N GLU A 308 20.05 23.36 -7.46
CA GLU A 308 21.11 23.09 -8.44
C GLU A 308 22.36 22.46 -7.80
N ALA A 309 22.80 22.97 -6.64
CA ALA A 309 24.03 22.50 -6.01
C ALA A 309 23.94 21.03 -5.56
N GLU A 310 22.84 20.65 -4.92
CA GLU A 310 22.58 19.27 -4.49
C GLU A 310 22.39 18.34 -5.70
N PHE A 311 21.77 18.85 -6.77
CA PHE A 311 21.58 18.10 -8.01
C PHE A 311 22.92 17.75 -8.65
N GLU A 312 23.81 18.73 -8.81
CA GLU A 312 25.17 18.52 -9.34
C GLU A 312 25.99 17.60 -8.44
N ALA A 313 25.86 17.75 -7.11
CA ALA A 313 26.51 16.88 -6.15
C ALA A 313 26.09 15.41 -6.34
N MET A 314 24.79 15.14 -6.54
CA MET A 314 24.28 13.79 -6.78
C MET A 314 24.69 13.22 -8.15
N LEU A 315 24.73 14.05 -9.21
CA LEU A 315 25.25 13.61 -10.52
C LEU A 315 26.74 13.23 -10.46
N SER A 316 27.52 14.03 -9.73
CA SER A 316 28.93 13.75 -9.46
C SER A 316 29.07 12.45 -8.65
N SER A 317 28.28 12.28 -7.58
CA SER A 317 28.24 11.05 -6.78
C SER A 317 27.91 9.83 -7.62
N TYR A 318 26.90 9.91 -8.50
CA TYR A 318 26.52 8.80 -9.38
C TYR A 318 27.68 8.34 -10.29
N SER A 319 28.48 9.31 -10.75
CA SER A 319 29.61 9.06 -11.64
C SER A 319 30.82 8.46 -10.91
N LEU A 320 31.05 8.89 -9.66
CA LEU A 320 32.21 8.51 -8.85
C LEU A 320 32.00 7.24 -8.01
N CYS A 321 30.79 6.99 -7.52
CA CYS A 321 30.49 5.83 -6.68
C CYS A 321 30.63 4.51 -7.46
N THR A 322 31.14 3.47 -6.80
CA THR A 322 31.28 2.12 -7.37
C THR A 322 30.13 1.19 -6.98
N LEU A 323 29.49 1.44 -5.84
CA LEU A 323 28.35 0.66 -5.35
C LEU A 323 27.06 1.02 -6.10
N ASN A 324 26.32 -0.01 -6.52
CA ASN A 324 25.05 0.19 -7.23
C ASN A 324 23.99 0.86 -6.33
N ASP A 325 24.02 0.61 -5.01
CA ASP A 325 23.05 1.20 -4.08
C ASP A 325 23.22 2.72 -3.97
N ASP A 326 24.46 3.22 -3.93
CA ASP A 326 24.74 4.66 -3.88
C ASP A 326 24.38 5.36 -5.19
N LYS A 327 24.63 4.69 -6.32
CA LYS A 327 24.14 5.15 -7.63
C LYS A 327 22.62 5.26 -7.65
N LYS A 328 21.93 4.24 -7.14
CA LYS A 328 20.47 4.25 -7.03
C LYS A 328 20.00 5.39 -6.13
N ASN A 329 20.63 5.61 -4.97
CA ASN A 329 20.29 6.74 -4.09
C ASN A 329 20.43 8.09 -4.80
N SER A 330 21.48 8.26 -5.61
CA SER A 330 21.67 9.47 -6.44
C SER A 330 20.54 9.65 -7.45
N LEU A 331 20.14 8.59 -8.17
CA LEU A 331 19.01 8.63 -9.12
C LEU A 331 17.68 8.97 -8.43
N LEU A 332 17.42 8.36 -7.27
CA LEU A 332 16.22 8.62 -6.48
C LEU A 332 16.22 10.03 -5.88
N GLY A 333 17.40 10.56 -5.55
CA GLY A 333 17.61 11.92 -5.06
C GLY A 333 17.29 12.97 -6.12
N ILE A 334 17.91 12.91 -7.31
CA ILE A 334 17.66 13.88 -8.40
C ILE A 334 16.19 13.85 -8.87
N ALA A 335 15.50 12.72 -8.71
CA ALA A 335 14.07 12.61 -9.00
C ALA A 335 13.18 13.46 -8.08
N ALA A 336 13.70 13.87 -6.91
CA ALA A 336 13.02 14.77 -5.99
C ALA A 336 13.25 16.26 -6.30
N ALA A 337 13.80 16.57 -7.49
CA ALA A 337 14.00 17.92 -7.99
C ALA A 337 12.79 18.87 -7.74
N PRO A 338 13.03 20.08 -7.19
CA PRO A 338 11.96 21.00 -6.82
C PRO A 338 11.42 21.83 -7.99
N THR A 339 12.21 22.04 -9.04
CA THR A 339 11.86 22.92 -10.17
C THR A 339 11.58 22.13 -11.46
N PRO A 340 10.72 22.62 -12.37
CA PRO A 340 10.49 22.01 -13.68
C PRO A 340 11.77 21.76 -14.49
N GLU A 341 12.73 22.69 -14.45
CA GLU A 341 13.98 22.61 -15.20
C GLU A 341 14.85 21.43 -14.72
N LEU A 342 15.05 21.31 -13.41
CA LEU A 342 15.74 20.19 -12.79
C LEU A 342 15.02 18.86 -13.00
N ARG A 343 13.68 18.83 -12.96
CA ARG A 343 12.90 17.63 -13.27
C ARG A 343 13.17 17.16 -14.71
N GLN A 344 13.11 18.08 -15.68
CA GLN A 344 13.44 17.77 -17.07
C GLN A 344 14.85 17.22 -17.21
N ARG A 345 15.84 17.88 -16.58
CA ARG A 345 17.24 17.42 -16.59
C ARG A 345 17.41 16.04 -15.97
N ALA A 346 16.68 15.73 -14.89
CA ALA A 346 16.73 14.41 -14.27
C ALA A 346 16.22 13.31 -15.22
N LEU A 347 15.11 13.58 -15.93
CA LEU A 347 14.53 12.64 -16.91
C LEU A 347 15.45 12.45 -18.13
N GLU A 348 16.09 13.53 -18.60
CA GLU A 348 17.08 13.47 -19.67
C GLU A 348 18.33 12.69 -19.26
N PHE A 349 18.86 12.95 -18.06
CA PHE A 349 19.98 12.20 -17.51
C PHE A 349 19.66 10.71 -17.40
N ALA A 350 18.46 10.37 -16.91
CA ALA A 350 17.99 9.01 -16.83
C ALA A 350 17.98 8.30 -18.20
N MET A 351 17.54 8.98 -19.27
CA MET A 351 17.49 8.40 -20.61
C MET A 351 18.86 8.27 -21.30
N SER A 352 19.87 8.99 -20.82
CA SER A 352 21.22 8.98 -21.39
C SER A 352 21.92 7.61 -21.33
N ASP A 353 23.07 7.51 -21.99
CA ASP A 353 23.91 6.30 -21.97
C ASP A 353 24.71 6.15 -20.65
N ALA A 354 24.71 7.19 -19.79
CA ALA A 354 25.34 7.11 -18.48
C ALA A 354 24.55 6.22 -17.49
N VAL A 355 23.25 6.03 -17.73
CA VAL A 355 22.38 5.25 -16.85
C VAL A 355 22.10 3.87 -17.42
N LYS A 356 22.29 2.85 -16.58
CA LYS A 356 22.09 1.45 -16.97
C LYS A 356 20.63 1.20 -17.34
N LEU A 357 20.42 0.32 -18.32
CA LEU A 357 19.09 -0.05 -18.81
C LEU A 357 18.15 -0.59 -17.72
N GLN A 358 18.69 -1.21 -16.67
CA GLN A 358 17.93 -1.73 -15.54
C GLN A 358 17.58 -0.69 -14.46
N ASP A 359 18.10 0.54 -14.58
CA ASP A 359 17.99 1.58 -13.54
C ASP A 359 17.31 2.87 -14.04
N PHE A 360 17.29 3.14 -15.34
CA PHE A 360 16.81 4.42 -15.89
C PHE A 360 15.36 4.79 -15.51
N PHE A 361 14.48 3.80 -15.37
CA PHE A 361 13.08 4.04 -15.02
C PHE A 361 12.88 4.51 -13.57
N TYR A 362 13.88 4.37 -12.69
CA TYR A 362 13.75 4.76 -11.28
C TYR A 362 13.51 6.26 -11.10
N VAL A 363 14.08 7.10 -11.96
CA VAL A 363 13.90 8.56 -11.90
C VAL A 363 12.43 8.90 -12.16
N ALA A 364 11.88 8.44 -13.30
CA ALA A 364 10.48 8.68 -13.65
C ALA A 364 9.54 8.09 -12.59
N LEU A 365 9.77 6.85 -12.15
CA LEU A 365 8.92 6.20 -11.14
C LEU A 365 8.90 6.95 -9.80
N THR A 366 10.02 7.52 -9.40
CA THR A 366 10.13 8.27 -8.14
C THR A 366 9.53 9.65 -8.25
N MET A 367 9.83 10.36 -9.35
CA MET A 367 9.30 11.68 -9.64
C MET A 367 7.76 11.65 -9.77
N HIS A 368 7.22 10.64 -10.45
CA HIS A 368 5.77 10.46 -10.63
C HIS A 368 5.02 10.32 -9.31
N ARG A 369 5.64 9.73 -8.28
CA ARG A 369 5.00 9.49 -6.98
C ARG A 369 5.13 10.66 -6.00
N LYS A 370 5.89 11.70 -6.35
CA LYS A 370 6.22 12.80 -5.44
C LYS A 370 5.02 13.73 -5.23
N ASP A 371 4.50 14.28 -6.32
CA ASP A 371 3.50 15.33 -6.32
C ASP A 371 2.78 15.40 -7.69
N ALA A 372 1.72 16.21 -7.78
CA ALA A 372 0.93 16.38 -8.99
C ALA A 372 1.78 16.86 -10.19
N ASP A 373 2.73 17.76 -9.95
CA ASP A 373 3.63 18.24 -11.00
C ASP A 373 4.57 17.13 -11.50
N GLY A 374 5.07 16.28 -10.61
CA GLY A 374 5.89 15.14 -10.97
C GLY A 374 5.12 14.10 -11.80
N MET A 375 3.84 13.89 -11.48
CA MET A 375 2.95 13.06 -12.30
C MET A 375 2.82 13.63 -13.71
N GLU A 376 2.57 14.94 -13.84
CA GLU A 376 2.41 15.59 -15.13
C GLU A 376 3.72 15.62 -15.94
N ALA A 377 4.84 15.99 -15.32
CA ALA A 377 6.14 16.06 -15.99
C ALA A 377 6.59 14.71 -16.55
N THR A 378 6.43 13.64 -15.79
CA THR A 378 6.78 12.28 -16.23
C THR A 378 5.87 11.77 -17.34
N TRP A 379 4.58 12.10 -17.29
CA TRP A 379 3.63 11.75 -18.33
C TRP A 379 3.94 12.47 -19.65
N GLN A 380 4.13 13.79 -19.62
CA GLN A 380 4.49 14.59 -20.79
C GLN A 380 5.82 14.14 -21.41
N PHE A 381 6.81 13.86 -20.57
CA PHE A 381 8.09 13.33 -21.02
C PHE A 381 7.92 11.96 -21.69
N PHE A 382 7.14 11.05 -21.10
CA PHE A 382 6.85 9.75 -21.70
C PHE A 382 6.15 9.86 -23.04
N GLN A 383 5.13 10.73 -23.16
CA GLN A 383 4.43 10.98 -24.43
C GLN A 383 5.38 11.48 -25.51
N THR A 384 6.22 12.46 -25.18
CA THR A 384 7.14 13.11 -26.12
C THR A 384 8.29 12.19 -26.55
N ARG A 385 8.80 11.37 -25.62
CA ARG A 385 9.99 10.54 -25.81
C ARG A 385 9.65 9.06 -26.06
N LEU A 386 8.37 8.70 -26.26
CA LEU A 386 7.97 7.30 -26.47
C LEU A 386 8.79 6.58 -27.56
N PRO A 387 9.15 7.20 -28.71
CA PRO A 387 10.02 6.56 -29.70
C PRO A 387 11.39 6.15 -29.13
N GLU A 388 11.97 6.96 -28.24
CA GLU A 388 13.24 6.67 -27.58
C GLU A 388 13.09 5.55 -26.54
N TYR A 389 12.00 5.53 -25.77
CA TYR A 389 11.68 4.40 -24.89
C TYR A 389 11.55 3.10 -25.69
N LYS A 390 10.84 3.11 -26.83
CA LYS A 390 10.69 1.96 -27.72
C LYS A 390 12.03 1.48 -28.26
N SER A 391 12.89 2.39 -28.70
CA SER A 391 14.24 2.07 -29.21
C SER A 391 15.14 1.51 -28.11
N LYS A 392 15.21 2.17 -26.95
CA LYS A 392 16.06 1.75 -25.81
C LYS A 392 15.66 0.37 -25.27
N LEU A 393 14.37 0.02 -25.35
CA LEU A 393 13.82 -1.23 -24.83
C LEU A 393 13.52 -2.30 -25.89
N GLU A 394 13.91 -2.10 -27.16
CA GLU A 394 13.56 -2.99 -28.27
C GLU A 394 13.93 -4.46 -28.00
N LYS A 395 15.11 -4.67 -27.40
CA LYS A 395 15.67 -5.99 -27.07
C LYS A 395 15.42 -6.44 -25.63
N ALA A 396 14.76 -5.62 -24.83
CA ALA A 396 14.47 -5.91 -23.43
C ALA A 396 13.18 -6.72 -23.26
N GLY A 397 13.01 -7.33 -22.08
CA GLY A 397 11.74 -7.90 -21.65
C GLY A 397 10.67 -6.82 -21.46
N SER A 398 9.39 -7.18 -21.61
CA SER A 398 8.25 -6.24 -21.48
C SER A 398 8.15 -5.58 -20.11
N SER A 399 8.72 -6.19 -19.06
CA SER A 399 8.68 -5.70 -17.68
C SER A 399 9.33 -4.33 -17.48
N LEU A 400 10.38 -3.99 -18.25
CA LEU A 400 10.98 -2.66 -18.17
C LEU A 400 10.06 -1.59 -18.76
N MET A 401 9.35 -1.90 -19.84
CA MET A 401 8.31 -1.01 -20.37
C MET A 401 7.12 -0.92 -19.42
N ASP A 402 6.76 -2.00 -18.72
CA ASP A 402 5.72 -1.96 -17.68
C ASP A 402 6.09 -1.02 -16.52
N ALA A 403 7.37 -0.97 -16.16
CA ALA A 403 7.88 -0.03 -15.17
C ALA A 403 7.82 1.42 -15.68
N CYS A 404 8.13 1.66 -16.96
CA CYS A 404 8.00 2.99 -17.59
C CYS A 404 6.55 3.45 -17.65
N ILE A 405 5.61 2.59 -18.06
CA ILE A 405 4.17 2.88 -18.04
C ILE A 405 3.72 3.22 -16.61
N THR A 406 4.20 2.48 -15.62
CA THR A 406 3.90 2.78 -14.21
C THR A 406 4.43 4.16 -13.80
N GLY A 407 5.69 4.47 -14.16
CA GLY A 407 6.33 5.75 -13.85
C GLY A 407 5.84 6.94 -14.67
N ALA A 408 4.84 6.75 -15.54
CA ALA A 408 4.25 7.81 -16.34
C ALA A 408 2.73 7.94 -16.16
N CYS A 409 2.04 6.87 -15.76
CA CYS A 409 0.58 6.82 -15.78
C CYS A 409 -0.07 6.41 -14.44
N ALA A 410 0.67 5.75 -13.54
CA ALA A 410 0.05 5.09 -12.39
C ALA A 410 -0.16 6.05 -11.21
N GLY A 411 -1.42 6.25 -10.82
CA GLY A 411 -1.76 7.08 -9.66
C GLY A 411 -2.70 8.22 -10.00
N PHE A 412 -2.88 8.55 -11.29
CA PHE A 412 -3.92 9.48 -11.71
C PHE A 412 -5.29 9.07 -11.15
N ALA A 413 -6.11 10.08 -10.86
CA ALA A 413 -7.37 9.91 -10.17
C ALA A 413 -8.49 10.80 -10.76
N THR A 414 -8.41 11.12 -12.05
CA THR A 414 -9.44 11.91 -12.75
C THR A 414 -9.90 11.22 -14.04
N ALA A 415 -11.17 11.42 -14.39
CA ALA A 415 -11.75 10.88 -15.61
C ALA A 415 -11.05 11.40 -16.88
N ASP A 416 -10.66 12.67 -16.88
CA ASP A 416 -9.93 13.29 -17.99
C ASP A 416 -8.58 12.60 -18.22
N LYS A 417 -7.81 12.33 -17.16
CA LYS A 417 -6.55 11.59 -17.27
C LYS A 417 -6.77 10.15 -17.73
N ALA A 418 -7.83 9.49 -17.27
CA ALA A 418 -8.17 8.15 -17.77
C ALA A 418 -8.47 8.16 -19.28
N ALA A 419 -9.22 9.16 -19.75
CA ALA A 419 -9.54 9.33 -21.17
C ALA A 419 -8.28 9.65 -21.99
N GLU A 420 -7.42 10.54 -21.49
CA GLU A 420 -6.16 10.92 -22.12
C GLU A 420 -5.22 9.72 -22.28
N VAL A 421 -4.97 8.96 -21.21
CA VAL A 421 -4.10 7.77 -21.25
C VAL A 421 -4.66 6.72 -22.21
N ARG A 422 -5.99 6.50 -22.20
CA ARG A 422 -6.65 5.56 -23.11
C ARG A 422 -6.47 5.97 -24.57
N ALA A 423 -6.72 7.25 -24.88
CA ALA A 423 -6.57 7.78 -26.23
C ALA A 423 -5.12 7.71 -26.71
N PHE A 424 -4.16 8.03 -25.83
CA PHE A 424 -2.75 7.96 -26.14
C PHE A 424 -2.32 6.57 -26.60
N PHE A 425 -2.64 5.51 -25.83
CA PHE A 425 -2.23 4.14 -26.18
C PHE A 425 -3.08 3.51 -27.29
N ALA A 426 -4.28 4.04 -27.59
CA ALA A 426 -5.08 3.60 -28.72
C ALA A 426 -4.56 4.12 -30.07
N ALA A 427 -3.76 5.19 -30.07
CA ALA A 427 -3.14 5.70 -31.28
C ALA A 427 -2.12 4.69 -31.85
N PRO A 428 -2.16 4.37 -33.16
CA PRO A 428 -1.28 3.36 -33.76
C PRO A 428 0.22 3.57 -33.49
N ASP A 429 0.69 4.82 -33.56
CA ASP A 429 2.10 5.17 -33.34
C ASP A 429 2.54 4.98 -31.89
N ASN A 430 1.60 4.94 -30.95
CA ASN A 430 1.85 4.82 -29.52
C ASN A 430 1.55 3.41 -28.99
N ALA A 431 1.03 2.52 -29.81
CA ALA A 431 0.67 1.17 -29.41
C ALA A 431 1.88 0.41 -28.82
N LEU A 432 1.62 -0.36 -27.76
CA LEU A 432 2.59 -1.24 -27.09
C LEU A 432 1.98 -2.64 -26.92
N PRO A 433 1.95 -3.48 -27.98
CA PRO A 433 1.26 -4.78 -27.96
C PRO A 433 1.75 -5.74 -26.88
N LYS A 434 3.03 -5.65 -26.49
CA LYS A 434 3.61 -6.48 -25.42
C LYS A 434 3.17 -6.07 -24.01
N ASN A 435 2.47 -4.94 -23.86
CA ASN A 435 2.15 -4.31 -22.59
C ASN A 435 0.65 -4.04 -22.40
N GLU A 436 -0.22 -4.60 -23.26
CA GLU A 436 -1.67 -4.37 -23.22
C GLU A 436 -2.28 -4.66 -21.85
N ARG A 437 -1.88 -5.78 -21.21
CA ARG A 437 -2.33 -6.13 -19.85
C ARG A 437 -1.98 -5.05 -18.84
N LYS A 438 -0.76 -4.51 -18.90
CA LYS A 438 -0.31 -3.48 -17.96
C LYS A 438 -1.04 -2.16 -18.20
N ILE A 439 -1.29 -1.80 -19.45
CA ILE A 439 -2.07 -0.61 -19.82
C ILE A 439 -3.50 -0.75 -19.29
N ALA A 440 -4.14 -1.91 -19.51
CA ALA A 440 -5.48 -2.18 -19.01
C ALA A 440 -5.56 -2.09 -17.48
N GLN A 441 -4.64 -2.73 -16.75
CA GLN A 441 -4.55 -2.64 -15.29
C GLN A 441 -4.30 -1.21 -14.79
N THR A 442 -3.50 -0.42 -15.52
CA THR A 442 -3.24 0.97 -15.17
C THR A 442 -4.49 1.81 -15.34
N LEU A 443 -5.21 1.68 -16.47
CA LEU A 443 -6.49 2.35 -16.71
C LEU A 443 -7.55 1.96 -15.67
N GLU A 444 -7.66 0.67 -15.34
CA GLU A 444 -8.53 0.17 -14.27
C GLU A 444 -8.20 0.86 -12.94
N SER A 445 -6.91 0.92 -12.57
CA SER A 445 -6.47 1.60 -11.36
C SER A 445 -6.81 3.10 -11.36
N ILE A 446 -6.68 3.80 -12.50
CA ILE A 446 -7.02 5.23 -12.61
C ILE A 446 -8.53 5.42 -12.40
N ASN A 447 -9.35 4.58 -13.01
CA ASN A 447 -10.81 4.64 -12.83
C ASN A 447 -11.21 4.38 -11.38
N ASN A 448 -10.61 3.37 -10.74
CA ASN A 448 -10.86 3.06 -9.33
C ASN A 448 -10.43 4.23 -8.42
N ASN A 449 -9.30 4.87 -8.70
CA ASN A 449 -8.86 6.06 -7.97
C ASN A 449 -9.81 7.25 -8.20
N CYS A 450 -10.32 7.43 -9.43
CA CYS A 450 -11.30 8.47 -9.74
C CYS A 450 -12.60 8.28 -8.96
N ALA A 451 -13.12 7.05 -8.91
CA ALA A 451 -14.29 6.71 -8.12
C ALA A 451 -14.04 6.95 -6.62
N PHE A 452 -12.88 6.52 -6.11
CA PHE A 452 -12.54 6.67 -4.70
C PHE A 452 -12.37 8.13 -4.28
N LEU A 453 -11.67 8.94 -5.09
CA LEU A 453 -11.55 10.38 -4.85
C LEU A 453 -12.91 11.09 -4.90
N SER A 454 -13.78 10.69 -5.83
CA SER A 454 -15.14 11.22 -5.94
C SER A 454 -15.97 10.87 -4.70
N ALA A 455 -15.82 9.66 -4.15
CA ALA A 455 -16.47 9.26 -2.91
C ALA A 455 -16.01 10.12 -1.73
N PHE A 456 -14.71 10.42 -1.61
CA PHE A 456 -14.21 11.36 -0.59
C PHE A 456 -14.84 12.75 -0.74
N LYS A 457 -14.83 13.31 -1.95
CA LYS A 457 -15.40 14.64 -2.24
C LYS A 457 -16.91 14.71 -1.99
N GLY A 458 -17.62 13.60 -2.19
CA GLY A 458 -19.07 13.50 -1.96
C GLY A 458 -19.48 13.15 -0.53
N SER A 459 -18.52 12.86 0.36
CA SER A 459 -18.75 12.46 1.75
C SER A 459 -18.51 13.61 2.74
N HIS A 460 -18.69 13.33 4.04
CA HIS A 460 -18.33 14.27 5.11
C HIS A 460 -16.82 14.34 5.38
N ALA A 461 -16.00 13.51 4.73
CA ALA A 461 -14.58 13.35 5.00
C ALA A 461 -13.78 14.68 4.98
N LEU A 462 -14.03 15.56 4.01
CA LEU A 462 -13.32 16.84 3.94
C LEU A 462 -13.65 17.75 5.13
N ALA A 463 -14.94 17.85 5.49
CA ALA A 463 -15.36 18.63 6.65
C ALA A 463 -14.78 18.02 7.93
N TRP A 464 -14.84 16.70 8.06
CA TRP A 464 -14.27 15.96 9.18
C TRP A 464 -12.77 16.20 9.36
N LEU A 465 -12.00 16.25 8.26
CA LEU A 465 -10.56 16.57 8.28
C LEU A 465 -10.33 18.01 8.74
N LYS A 466 -11.07 18.98 8.20
CA LYS A 466 -10.92 20.40 8.55
C LYS A 466 -11.23 20.71 10.02
N GLU A 467 -12.14 19.97 10.64
CA GLU A 467 -12.43 20.09 12.08
C GLU A 467 -11.26 19.65 12.99
N ARG A 468 -10.27 18.93 12.43
CA ARG A 468 -9.18 18.27 13.15
C ARG A 468 -7.78 18.65 12.63
N ALA A 469 -7.71 19.54 11.63
CA ALA A 469 -6.48 20.00 10.99
C ALA A 469 -5.78 21.11 11.78
#